data_AF-A0A520HMB5-F1
#
_entry.id   AF-A0A520HMB5-F1
#
_cell.length_a   1.000
_cell.length_b   1.000
_cell.length_c   1.000
_cell.angle_alpha   90.00
_cell.angle_beta   90.00
_cell.angle_gamma   90.00
#
_symmetry.space_group_name_H-M   'P 1'
#
loop_
_entity.id
_entity.type
_entity.pdbx_description
1 polymer ?
#
loop_
_entity_poly.entity_id
_entity_poly.type
_entity_poly.pdbx_seq_one_letter_code
_entity_poly.pdbx_strand_id
1 'polypeptide(L)'
;MQTPGDTAISRRGILAGSAAAAALTTVPLAGADAQGAAPAVAQPTTMKVSLKINGTNRTLDVDTRTTLLDALRENLHLTGTKKGCDHGQCGACTVIVEGKRINSCLSLAVMHEGDAITTIEGLGTPDKLHPMQAAFVKHDGYQCGYC
;
A
#
# COMPACT_ATOMS: atom_id res chain seq x y z
N MET A 1 45.49 -22.42 -51.41
CA MET A 1 44.05 -22.22 -51.13
C MET A 1 43.60 -23.31 -50.17
N GLN A 2 43.53 -22.98 -48.88
CA GLN A 2 42.94 -23.78 -47.80
C GLN A 2 42.93 -22.88 -46.55
N THR A 3 41.74 -22.46 -46.11
CA THR A 3 41.47 -21.87 -44.79
C THR A 3 41.40 -22.98 -43.74
N PRO A 4 42.05 -22.80 -42.58
CA PRO A 4 41.30 -22.68 -41.32
C PRO A 4 42.01 -21.71 -40.34
N GLY A 5 41.41 -21.19 -39.28
CA GLY A 5 40.12 -21.45 -38.67
C GLY A 5 39.91 -20.44 -37.54
N ASP A 6 38.64 -20.15 -37.28
CA ASP A 6 38.16 -19.43 -36.12
C ASP A 6 38.75 -20.04 -34.83
N THR A 7 39.59 -19.31 -34.12
CA THR A 7 39.88 -19.61 -32.71
C THR A 7 38.70 -19.12 -31.86
N ALA A 8 37.59 -19.83 -31.95
CA ALA A 8 36.44 -19.63 -31.07
C ALA A 8 36.85 -19.99 -29.63
N ILE A 9 37.07 -18.97 -28.81
CA ILE A 9 37.31 -19.11 -27.38
C ILE A 9 36.08 -19.78 -26.76
N SER A 10 36.22 -21.05 -26.37
CA SER A 10 35.15 -21.82 -25.72
C SER A 10 35.13 -21.55 -24.22
N ARG A 11 33.92 -21.45 -23.65
CA ARG A 11 33.66 -21.35 -22.20
C ARG A 11 34.42 -22.41 -21.39
N ARG A 12 34.71 -23.56 -21.99
CA ARG A 12 35.43 -24.68 -21.37
C ARG A 12 36.94 -24.44 -21.24
N GLY A 13 37.54 -23.60 -22.10
CA GLY A 13 38.95 -23.21 -22.03
C GLY A 13 39.25 -22.23 -20.89
N ILE A 14 38.27 -21.38 -20.55
CA ILE A 14 38.38 -20.45 -19.41
C ILE A 14 38.37 -21.20 -18.08
N LEU A 15 37.60 -22.29 -17.97
CA LEU A 15 37.50 -23.11 -16.75
C LEU A 15 38.74 -23.98 -16.47
N ALA A 16 39.58 -24.27 -17.48
CA ALA A 16 40.79 -25.06 -17.31
C ALA A 16 42.04 -24.22 -16.94
N GLY A 17 41.97 -22.89 -17.10
CA GLY A 17 43.12 -21.99 -16.96
C GLY A 17 43.30 -21.34 -15.58
N SER A 18 42.38 -21.53 -14.63
CA SER A 18 42.39 -20.81 -13.34
C SER A 18 42.99 -21.60 -12.18
N ALA A 19 44.03 -22.39 -12.44
CA ALA A 19 44.81 -23.07 -11.41
C ALA A 19 46.26 -22.53 -11.39
N ALA A 20 46.48 -21.47 -10.59
CA ALA A 20 47.71 -21.19 -9.81
C ALA A 20 47.99 -19.68 -9.64
N ALA A 21 47.70 -19.16 -8.44
CA ALA A 21 48.59 -18.19 -7.78
C ALA A 21 48.38 -18.32 -6.27
N ALA A 22 49.44 -18.79 -5.60
CA ALA A 22 49.49 -19.14 -4.20
C ALA A 22 49.62 -17.92 -3.27
N ALA A 23 49.11 -18.11 -2.04
CA ALA A 23 49.57 -17.59 -0.75
C ALA A 23 50.19 -16.19 -0.68
N LEU A 24 49.60 -15.30 0.15
CA LEU A 24 50.29 -14.53 1.20
C LEU A 24 49.32 -13.72 2.08
N THR A 25 49.59 -13.76 3.38
CA THR A 25 49.12 -12.91 4.49
C THR A 25 47.72 -13.15 5.06
N THR A 26 47.70 -13.86 6.19
CA THR A 26 46.67 -13.77 7.22
C THR A 26 46.66 -12.34 7.79
N VAL A 27 45.86 -11.46 7.20
CA VAL A 27 45.48 -10.21 7.83
C VAL A 27 44.42 -10.56 8.88
N PRO A 28 44.58 -10.21 10.16
CA PRO A 28 43.44 -10.29 11.06
C PRO A 28 42.42 -9.29 10.52
N LEU A 29 41.24 -9.78 10.12
CA LEU A 29 40.08 -8.91 10.00
C LEU A 29 39.79 -8.41 11.41
N ALA A 30 40.48 -7.34 11.81
CA ALA A 30 40.12 -6.50 12.92
C ALA A 30 38.69 -6.05 12.62
N GLY A 31 37.77 -6.44 13.52
CA GLY A 31 36.34 -6.31 13.34
C GLY A 31 35.95 -4.92 12.88
N ALA A 32 35.27 -4.89 11.75
CA ALA A 32 34.23 -3.90 11.53
C ALA A 32 32.92 -4.68 11.50
N ASP A 33 32.44 -5.10 12.68
CA ASP A 33 31.00 -5.21 12.90
C ASP A 33 30.42 -3.80 12.83
N ALA A 34 30.43 -3.22 11.62
CA ALA A 34 29.54 -2.14 11.25
C ALA A 34 28.16 -2.76 10.97
N GLN A 35 27.64 -3.52 11.94
CA GLN A 35 26.21 -3.69 12.09
C GLN A 35 25.71 -2.34 12.58
N GLY A 36 25.63 -1.37 11.67
CA GLY A 36 24.91 -0.14 11.91
C GLY A 36 23.52 -0.56 12.35
N ALA A 37 23.20 -0.31 13.62
CA ALA A 37 21.89 -0.63 14.16
C ALA A 37 20.85 -0.08 13.19
N ALA A 38 19.94 -0.93 12.74
CA ALA A 38 18.82 -0.47 11.92
C ALA A 38 18.17 0.71 12.65
N PRO A 39 17.87 1.83 11.96
CA PRO A 39 17.27 2.98 12.62
C PRO A 39 16.02 2.53 13.39
N ALA A 40 15.93 2.93 14.65
CA ALA A 40 14.78 2.60 15.48
C ALA A 40 13.50 3.12 14.80
N VAL A 41 12.45 2.30 14.74
CA VAL A 41 11.15 2.71 14.22
C VAL A 41 10.65 3.86 15.09
N ALA A 42 10.40 5.02 14.46
CA ALA A 42 9.89 6.19 15.15
C ALA A 42 8.53 5.90 15.79
N GLN A 43 8.32 6.41 17.00
CA GLN A 43 7.06 6.25 17.72
C GLN A 43 5.92 6.97 16.99
N PRO A 44 4.69 6.42 17.05
CA PRO A 44 3.48 7.09 16.57
C PRO A 44 3.37 8.53 17.09
N THR A 45 3.16 9.48 16.19
CA THR A 45 2.72 10.83 16.56
C THR A 45 1.21 10.87 16.40
N THR A 46 0.49 11.15 17.48
CA THR A 46 -0.98 11.17 17.47
C THR A 46 -1.53 12.59 17.38
N MET A 47 -2.65 12.74 16.69
CA MET A 47 -3.41 13.99 16.59
C MET A 47 -4.90 13.73 16.70
N LYS A 48 -5.60 14.68 17.33
CA LYS A 48 -7.05 14.72 17.37
C LYS A 48 -7.59 15.26 16.04
N VAL A 49 -8.57 14.58 15.45
CA VAL A 49 -9.26 14.99 14.22
C VAL A 49 -10.77 14.83 14.35
N SER A 50 -11.54 15.80 13.85
CA SER A 50 -13.00 15.73 13.75
C SER A 50 -13.45 15.58 12.31
N LEU A 51 -14.28 14.58 12.02
CA LEU A 51 -14.79 14.24 10.69
C LEU A 51 -16.32 14.18 10.71
N LYS A 52 -17.00 14.61 9.65
CA LYS A 52 -18.45 14.42 9.50
C LYS A 52 -18.73 13.22 8.61
N ILE A 53 -18.88 12.04 9.21
CA ILE A 53 -19.05 10.78 8.49
C ILE A 53 -20.53 10.44 8.33
N ASN A 54 -21.00 10.32 7.07
CA ASN A 54 -22.38 9.99 6.73
C ASN A 54 -23.40 10.89 7.48
N GLY A 55 -23.07 12.18 7.59
CA GLY A 55 -23.87 13.19 8.29
C GLY A 55 -23.65 13.28 9.81
N THR A 56 -22.89 12.37 10.40
CA THR A 56 -22.63 12.32 11.86
C THR A 56 -21.21 12.79 12.19
N ASN A 57 -21.07 13.70 13.15
CA ASN A 57 -19.75 14.14 13.62
C ASN A 57 -19.07 13.04 14.44
N ARG A 58 -17.81 12.76 14.13
CA ARG A 58 -16.95 11.77 14.78
C ARG A 58 -15.61 12.43 15.09
N THR A 59 -15.12 12.23 16.30
CA THR A 59 -13.81 12.75 16.73
C THR A 59 -12.93 11.57 17.11
N LEU A 60 -11.69 11.58 16.62
CA LEU A 60 -10.72 10.49 16.77
C LEU A 60 -9.37 11.03 17.20
N ASP A 61 -8.62 10.27 18.00
CA ASP A 61 -7.18 10.44 18.18
C ASP A 61 -6.46 9.38 17.35
N VAL A 62 -5.73 9.80 16.31
CA VAL A 62 -5.12 8.90 15.31
C VAL A 62 -3.64 9.20 15.14
N ASP A 63 -2.86 8.19 14.73
CA ASP A 63 -1.51 8.41 14.23
C ASP A 63 -1.60 9.32 12.98
N THR A 64 -0.67 10.27 12.83
CA THR A 64 -0.65 11.20 11.69
C THR A 64 -0.46 10.49 10.34
N ARG A 65 0.02 9.25 10.34
CA ARG A 65 0.17 8.39 9.16
C ARG A 65 -1.10 7.62 8.81
N THR A 66 -2.13 7.62 9.67
CA THR A 66 -3.37 6.91 9.43
C THR A 66 -4.07 7.48 8.18
N THR A 67 -4.26 6.63 7.17
CA THR A 67 -5.02 6.99 5.97
C THR A 67 -6.50 7.21 6.32
N LEU A 68 -7.22 7.99 5.52
CA LEU A 68 -8.67 8.12 5.67
C LEU A 68 -9.35 6.74 5.54
N LEU A 69 -8.83 5.87 4.68
CA LEU A 69 -9.29 4.49 4.55
C LEU A 69 -9.22 3.73 5.88
N ASP A 70 -8.06 3.76 6.54
CA ASP A 70 -7.85 3.03 7.79
C ASP A 70 -8.58 3.67 8.96
N ALA A 71 -8.72 5.00 8.97
CA ALA A 71 -9.56 5.67 9.96
C ALA A 71 -11.03 5.22 9.86
N LEU A 72 -11.57 5.09 8.65
CA LEU A 72 -12.94 4.59 8.43
C LEU A 72 -13.07 3.14 8.88
N ARG A 73 -12.15 2.28 8.47
CA ARG A 73 -12.27 0.83 8.66
C ARG A 73 -11.90 0.37 10.06
N GLU A 74 -10.74 0.79 10.54
CA GLU A 74 -10.11 0.23 11.73
C GLU A 74 -10.45 1.04 12.99
N ASN A 75 -10.57 2.37 12.88
CA ASN A 75 -10.95 3.23 14.01
C ASN A 75 -12.47 3.41 14.16
N LEU A 76 -13.21 3.55 13.05
CA LEU A 76 -14.65 3.79 13.06
C LEU A 76 -15.51 2.56 12.76
N HIS A 77 -14.87 1.44 12.38
CA HIS A 77 -15.53 0.17 12.05
C HIS A 77 -16.55 0.26 10.90
N LEU A 78 -16.38 1.23 10.01
CA LEU A 78 -17.09 1.36 8.74
C LEU A 78 -16.32 0.61 7.66
N THR A 79 -16.55 -0.70 7.60
CA THR A 79 -15.75 -1.63 6.80
C THR A 79 -16.20 -1.74 5.34
N GLY A 80 -17.22 -0.98 4.93
CA GLY A 80 -17.76 -0.96 3.57
C GLY A 80 -16.76 -0.47 2.53
N THR A 81 -15.98 0.56 2.83
CA THR A 81 -14.85 0.99 2.00
C THR A 81 -13.71 -0.03 2.09
N LYS A 82 -13.14 -0.44 0.95
CA LYS A 82 -12.23 -1.60 0.88
C LYS A 82 -10.78 -1.22 0.63
N LYS A 83 -9.86 -2.02 1.18
CA LYS A 83 -8.42 -1.93 0.93
C LYS A 83 -8.01 -3.00 -0.08
N GLY A 84 -8.04 -2.66 -1.37
CA GLY A 84 -7.62 -3.57 -2.44
C GLY A 84 -6.11 -3.56 -2.70
N CYS A 85 -5.52 -2.37 -2.84
CA CYS A 85 -4.11 -2.24 -3.21
C CYS A 85 -3.29 -1.27 -2.33
N ASP A 86 -3.94 -0.38 -1.57
CA ASP A 86 -3.30 0.66 -0.73
C ASP A 86 -2.35 1.64 -1.46
N HIS A 87 -2.45 1.70 -2.79
CA HIS A 87 -1.56 2.47 -3.66
C HIS A 87 -2.32 3.25 -4.76
N GLY A 88 -3.63 3.47 -4.59
CA GLY A 88 -4.46 4.24 -5.52
C GLY A 88 -4.72 3.61 -6.90
N GLN A 89 -4.38 2.34 -7.10
CA GLN A 89 -4.47 1.66 -8.39
C GLN A 89 -5.85 1.06 -8.69
N CYS A 90 -6.57 0.58 -7.67
CA CYS A 90 -7.80 -0.19 -7.86
C CYS A 90 -9.12 0.58 -7.68
N GLY A 91 -9.11 1.71 -6.96
CA GLY A 91 -10.33 2.46 -6.65
C GLY A 91 -11.30 1.83 -5.63
N ALA A 92 -11.03 0.64 -5.10
CA ALA A 92 -11.89 -0.03 -4.11
C ALA A 92 -12.05 0.76 -2.79
N CYS A 93 -11.16 1.72 -2.55
CA CYS A 93 -11.19 2.62 -1.40
C CYS A 93 -11.89 3.96 -1.68
N THR A 94 -12.67 4.05 -2.76
CA THR A 94 -13.31 5.31 -3.15
C THR A 94 -14.34 5.74 -2.10
N VAL A 95 -14.25 7.00 -1.67
CA VAL A 95 -15.24 7.69 -0.84
C VAL A 95 -15.51 9.08 -1.42
N ILE A 96 -16.58 9.75 -0.96
CA ILE A 96 -16.88 11.12 -1.36
C ILE A 96 -16.50 12.05 -0.22
N VAL A 97 -15.60 13.00 -0.46
CA VAL A 97 -15.21 14.07 0.47
C VAL A 97 -15.65 15.39 -0.13
N GLU A 98 -16.47 16.17 0.60
CA GLU A 98 -16.98 17.46 0.13
C GLU A 98 -17.59 17.40 -1.29
N GLY A 99 -18.35 16.34 -1.56
CA GLY A 99 -18.99 16.10 -2.86
C GLY A 99 -18.07 15.57 -3.97
N LYS A 100 -16.76 15.40 -3.71
CA LYS A 100 -15.80 14.87 -4.69
C LYS A 100 -15.35 13.45 -4.34
N ARG A 101 -15.35 12.56 -5.34
CA ARG A 101 -14.81 11.20 -5.16
C ARG A 101 -13.27 11.25 -5.05
N ILE A 102 -12.70 10.54 -4.08
CA ILE A 102 -11.25 10.38 -3.90
C ILE A 102 -10.90 8.94 -3.52
N ASN A 103 -9.65 8.54 -3.76
CA ASN A 103 -9.08 7.30 -3.22
C ASN A 103 -8.63 7.55 -1.76
N SER A 104 -9.36 7.01 -0.78
CA SER A 104 -9.07 7.26 0.64
C SER A 104 -7.74 6.67 1.16
N CYS A 105 -7.15 5.69 0.46
CA CYS A 105 -5.82 5.15 0.82
C CYS A 105 -4.67 6.14 0.58
N LEU A 106 -4.87 7.15 -0.27
CA LEU A 106 -3.83 8.15 -0.60
C LEU A 106 -4.07 9.51 0.07
N SER A 107 -4.93 9.55 1.09
CA SER A 107 -5.18 10.75 1.88
C SER A 107 -5.10 10.43 3.37
N LEU A 108 -4.49 11.31 4.16
CA LEU A 108 -4.35 11.13 5.60
C LEU A 108 -5.61 11.61 6.31
N ALA A 109 -6.04 10.92 7.37
CA ALA A 109 -7.24 11.30 8.12
C ALA A 109 -7.13 12.73 8.67
N VAL A 110 -5.94 13.11 9.16
CA VAL A 110 -5.66 14.45 9.72
C VAL A 110 -5.74 15.60 8.70
N MET A 111 -5.76 15.30 7.39
CA MET A 111 -5.93 16.32 6.35
C MET A 111 -7.39 16.77 6.17
N HIS A 112 -8.34 16.06 6.81
CA HIS A 112 -9.77 16.20 6.59
C HIS A 112 -10.52 16.77 7.80
N GLU A 113 -9.86 17.60 8.61
CA GLU A 113 -10.50 18.26 9.75
C GLU A 113 -11.76 19.02 9.32
N GLY A 114 -12.90 18.62 9.85
CA GLY A 114 -14.22 19.19 9.59
C GLY A 114 -14.91 18.71 8.31
N ASP A 115 -14.22 17.97 7.43
CA ASP A 115 -14.76 17.56 6.14
C ASP A 115 -15.94 16.57 6.30
N ALA A 116 -16.91 16.70 5.41
CA ALA A 116 -18.00 15.75 5.21
C ALA A 116 -17.55 14.61 4.29
N ILE A 117 -17.58 13.40 4.84
CA ILE A 117 -17.22 12.15 4.15
C ILE A 117 -18.46 11.27 4.03
N THR A 118 -18.74 10.81 2.82
CA THR A 118 -19.80 9.82 2.54
C THR A 118 -19.17 8.51 2.08
N THR A 119 -19.48 7.42 2.79
CA THR A 119 -19.09 6.04 2.48
C THR A 119 -20.27 5.27 1.87
N ILE A 120 -20.06 3.99 1.52
CA ILE A 120 -21.14 3.15 0.97
C ILE A 120 -22.29 2.97 1.95
N GLU A 121 -21.99 2.88 3.25
CA GLU A 121 -22.97 2.81 4.34
C GLU A 121 -23.84 4.08 4.43
N GLY A 122 -23.31 5.23 3.96
CA GLY A 122 -24.04 6.49 3.92
C GLY A 122 -25.02 6.60 2.75
N LEU A 123 -24.89 5.78 1.71
CA LEU A 123 -25.77 5.82 0.54
C LEU A 123 -27.11 5.11 0.79
N GLY A 124 -27.06 3.98 1.50
CA GLY A 124 -28.25 3.17 1.77
C GLY A 124 -27.92 1.90 2.53
N THR A 125 -28.96 1.26 3.06
CA THR A 125 -28.89 0.02 3.83
C THR A 125 -29.67 -1.08 3.11
N PRO A 126 -29.53 -2.37 3.49
CA PRO A 126 -30.32 -3.44 2.89
C PRO A 126 -31.85 -3.19 2.95
N ASP A 127 -32.34 -2.57 4.03
CA ASP A 127 -33.76 -2.24 4.20
C ASP A 127 -34.21 -1.02 3.37
N LYS A 128 -33.26 -0.18 2.96
CA LYS A 128 -33.53 1.04 2.20
C LYS A 128 -32.38 1.33 1.24
N LEU A 129 -32.40 0.62 0.11
CA LEU A 129 -31.38 0.75 -0.93
C LEU A 129 -31.45 2.13 -1.60
N HIS A 130 -30.27 2.69 -1.86
CA HIS A 130 -30.12 3.77 -2.82
C HIS A 130 -30.53 3.29 -4.23
N PRO A 131 -31.09 4.14 -5.11
CA PRO A 131 -31.43 3.74 -6.48
C PRO A 131 -30.28 3.07 -7.24
N MET A 132 -29.04 3.51 -7.02
CA MET A 132 -27.85 2.88 -7.59
C MET A 132 -27.59 1.47 -7.04
N GLN A 133 -27.75 1.26 -5.73
CA GLN A 133 -27.59 -0.06 -5.12
C GLN A 133 -28.67 -1.03 -5.65
N ALA A 134 -29.92 -0.58 -5.74
CA ALA A 134 -31.01 -1.39 -6.29
C ALA A 134 -30.78 -1.77 -7.77
N ALA A 135 -30.24 -0.84 -8.57
CA ALA A 135 -29.87 -1.12 -9.96
C ALA A 135 -28.73 -2.16 -10.06
N PHE A 136 -27.70 -2.06 -9.21
CA PHE A 136 -26.61 -3.04 -9.17
C PHE A 136 -27.13 -4.46 -8.88
N VAL A 137 -28.03 -4.62 -7.92
CA VAL A 137 -28.67 -5.93 -7.64
C VAL A 137 -29.48 -6.41 -8.83
N LYS A 138 -30.33 -5.55 -9.41
CA LYS A 138 -31.20 -5.90 -10.53
C LYS A 138 -30.43 -6.41 -11.76
N HIS A 139 -29.23 -5.89 -11.97
CA HIS A 139 -28.43 -6.14 -13.17
C HIS A 139 -27.22 -7.04 -12.92
N ASP A 140 -27.12 -7.69 -11.75
CA ASP A 140 -25.99 -8.53 -11.36
C ASP A 140 -24.63 -7.79 -11.52
N GLY A 141 -24.61 -6.52 -11.12
CA GLY A 141 -23.50 -5.59 -11.33
C GLY A 141 -22.29 -5.83 -10.41
N TYR A 142 -22.26 -6.95 -9.68
CA TYR A 142 -21.18 -7.37 -8.81
C TYR A 142 -21.19 -8.90 -8.65
N GLN A 143 -20.06 -9.49 -8.26
CA GLN A 143 -19.97 -10.92 -7.96
C GLN A 143 -19.43 -11.13 -6.54
N CYS A 144 -18.10 -11.08 -6.35
CA CYS A 144 -17.51 -11.22 -5.01
C CYS A 144 -17.87 -10.06 -4.06
N GLY A 145 -18.33 -8.92 -4.61
CA GLY A 145 -18.77 -7.75 -3.85
C GLY A 145 -17.64 -6.94 -3.21
N TYR A 146 -16.39 -7.11 -3.66
CA TYR A 146 -15.24 -6.39 -3.10
C TYR A 146 -14.98 -5.02 -3.75
N CYS A 147 -15.28 -4.88 -5.04
CA CYS A 147 -15.29 -3.60 -5.75
C CYS A 147 -16.73 -3.11 -5.95
#